data_AF-A0A7Y2HYU9-F1
#
_entry.id   AF-A0A7Y2HYU9-F1
#
_cell.length_a   1.000
_cell.length_b   1.000
_cell.length_c   1.000
_cell.angle_alpha   90.00
_cell.angle_beta   90.00
_cell.angle_gamma   90.00
#
_symmetry.space_group_name_H-M   'P 1'
#
loop_
_entity.id
_entity.type
_entity.pdbx_description
1 polymer ?
#
loop_
_entity_poly.entity_id
_entity_poly.type
_entity_poly.pdbx_seq_one_letter_code
_entity_poly.pdbx_strand_id
1 'polypeptide(L)'
;MFPLIRASLIATVVTLAALTPAAVAQAAVLTYVLDDVWLLPDISHPGGAAAPMSGSFTWTYEEGDFENGAGEFVELDVPWFPDDIELAATIELTSIEITLPGKYHDLGVDVTMRLLDPLALDQSSPIDTIFSAFEIEQGITRKGHFISGAIVPVVDQCVADLDGDGVVAFTDLLSILATWGSCPGCPEDLDGSGDVGFADLLIMLSAWGACP
;
A
#
# COMPACT_ATOMS: atom_id res chain seq x y z
N MET A 1 14.74 -81.85 27.56
CA MET A 1 15.57 -81.37 26.43
C MET A 1 14.62 -80.89 25.35
N PHE A 2 14.29 -79.59 25.35
CA PHE A 2 13.40 -78.93 24.38
C PHE A 2 14.17 -77.79 23.71
N PRO A 3 14.12 -77.61 22.38
CA PRO A 3 14.92 -76.60 21.69
C PRO A 3 14.23 -75.22 21.72
N LEU A 4 15.04 -74.17 21.89
CA LEU A 4 14.63 -72.78 21.78
C LEU A 4 14.57 -72.38 20.30
N ILE A 5 13.38 -71.99 19.83
CA ILE A 5 13.17 -71.37 18.52
C ILE A 5 13.54 -69.88 18.64
N ARG A 6 14.55 -69.43 17.89
CA ARG A 6 14.86 -68.00 17.74
C ARG A 6 13.90 -67.37 16.73
N ALA A 7 13.02 -66.48 17.20
CA ALA A 7 12.21 -65.64 16.33
C ALA A 7 13.07 -64.47 15.81
N SER A 8 13.18 -64.36 14.49
CA SER A 8 13.85 -63.25 13.80
C SER A 8 12.83 -62.11 13.63
N LEU A 9 13.03 -60.97 14.28
CA LEU A 9 12.26 -59.76 14.04
C LEU A 9 12.83 -59.06 12.79
N ILE A 10 12.04 -59.03 11.71
CA ILE A 10 12.27 -58.14 10.56
C ILE A 10 11.71 -56.77 10.97
N ALA A 11 12.58 -55.81 11.23
CA ALA A 11 12.20 -54.43 11.47
C ALA A 11 11.87 -53.76 10.13
N THR A 12 10.58 -53.62 9.82
CA THR A 12 10.11 -52.81 8.69
C THR A 12 10.36 -51.34 9.03
N VAL A 13 11.30 -50.70 8.32
CA VAL A 13 11.52 -49.25 8.42
C VAL A 13 10.33 -48.56 7.76
N VAL A 14 9.47 -47.93 8.57
CA VAL A 14 8.44 -47.02 8.08
C VAL A 14 9.10 -45.66 7.86
N THR A 15 9.30 -45.28 6.60
CA THR A 15 9.75 -43.93 6.24
C THR A 15 8.60 -42.96 6.53
N LEU A 16 8.74 -42.15 7.57
CA LEU A 16 7.83 -41.05 7.85
C LEU A 16 8.15 -39.94 6.84
N ALA A 17 7.30 -39.76 5.83
CA ALA A 17 7.38 -38.58 4.97
C ALA A 17 7.03 -37.35 5.84
N ALA A 18 8.01 -36.49 6.08
CA ALA A 18 7.75 -35.18 6.69
C ALA A 18 6.91 -34.38 5.68
N LEU A 19 5.64 -34.17 5.99
CA LEU A 19 4.83 -33.15 5.33
C LEU A 19 5.47 -31.81 5.70
N THR A 20 6.15 -31.17 4.75
CA THR A 20 6.46 -29.75 4.85
C THR A 20 5.12 -29.02 4.99
N PRO A 21 4.90 -28.21 6.04
CA PRO A 21 3.73 -27.34 6.04
C PRO A 21 3.82 -26.47 4.78
N ALA A 22 2.76 -26.46 3.97
CA ALA A 22 2.61 -25.44 2.95
C ALA A 22 2.71 -24.10 3.67
N ALA A 23 3.61 -23.22 3.24
CA ALA A 23 3.65 -21.86 3.74
C ALA A 23 2.26 -21.26 3.56
N VAL A 24 1.63 -20.84 4.65
CA VAL A 24 0.40 -20.07 4.58
C VAL A 24 0.79 -18.75 3.93
N ALA A 25 0.12 -18.36 2.85
CA ALA A 25 0.33 -17.05 2.24
C ALA A 25 0.03 -15.99 3.31
N GLN A 26 1.02 -15.17 3.63
CA GLN A 26 0.87 -14.06 4.57
C GLN A 26 0.26 -12.89 3.80
N ALA A 27 -0.80 -12.29 4.35
CA ALA A 27 -1.37 -11.07 3.78
C ALA A 27 -0.53 -9.88 4.22
N ALA A 28 -0.11 -9.07 3.26
CA ALA A 28 0.59 -7.81 3.47
C ALA A 28 -0.35 -6.64 3.14
N VAL A 29 -0.11 -5.50 3.79
CA VAL A 29 -0.91 -4.27 3.61
C VAL A 29 0.05 -3.14 3.26
N LEU A 30 -0.26 -2.40 2.20
CA LEU A 30 0.47 -1.22 1.77
C LEU A 30 -0.48 -0.03 1.73
N THR A 31 -0.08 1.12 2.27
CA THR A 31 -0.87 2.35 2.19
C THR A 31 -0.44 3.16 0.97
N TYR A 32 -1.38 3.85 0.33
CA TYR A 32 -1.15 4.80 -0.74
C TYR A 32 -1.81 6.14 -0.39
N VAL A 33 -1.25 7.23 -0.91
CA VAL A 33 -1.80 8.58 -0.83
C VAL A 33 -2.05 9.16 -2.21
N LEU A 34 -3.04 10.03 -2.28
CA LEU A 34 -3.27 10.90 -3.42
C LEU A 34 -2.33 12.10 -3.29
N ASP A 35 -1.27 12.13 -4.10
CA ASP A 35 -0.26 13.19 -4.11
C ASP A 35 -0.53 14.19 -5.24
N ASP A 36 -0.52 15.49 -4.88
CA ASP A 36 -0.76 16.63 -5.77
C ASP A 36 -1.91 16.45 -6.78
N VAL A 37 -3.02 15.86 -6.32
CA VAL A 37 -4.20 15.59 -7.16
C VAL A 37 -5.08 16.83 -7.27
N TRP A 38 -5.23 17.36 -8.48
CA TRP A 38 -6.04 18.56 -8.75
C TRP A 38 -7.09 18.33 -9.82
N LEU A 39 -8.31 18.80 -9.53
CA LEU A 39 -9.49 18.71 -10.38
C LEU A 39 -9.81 20.09 -10.96
N LEU A 40 -10.04 20.16 -12.27
CA LEU A 40 -10.44 21.39 -12.96
C LEU A 40 -11.81 21.21 -13.64
N PRO A 41 -12.85 21.95 -13.20
CA PRO A 41 -14.15 21.97 -13.86
C PRO A 41 -14.06 22.56 -15.28
N ASP A 42 -14.87 22.05 -16.19
CA ASP A 42 -14.94 22.53 -17.57
C ASP A 42 -15.71 23.86 -17.71
N ILE A 43 -15.68 24.42 -18.93
CA ILE A 43 -16.30 25.70 -19.27
C ILE A 43 -17.84 25.70 -19.28
N SER A 44 -18.46 24.51 -19.22
CA SER A 44 -19.93 24.43 -19.12
C SER A 44 -20.42 24.79 -17.71
N HIS A 45 -19.48 24.96 -16.78
CA HIS A 45 -19.71 25.40 -15.41
C HIS A 45 -19.03 26.76 -15.17
N PRO A 46 -19.66 27.69 -14.44
CA PRO A 46 -19.16 29.06 -14.30
C PRO A 46 -17.89 29.11 -13.43
N GLY A 47 -16.72 29.19 -14.07
CA GLY A 47 -15.48 29.71 -13.47
C GLY A 47 -15.00 29.02 -12.19
N GLY A 48 -15.23 27.72 -12.03
CA GLY A 48 -14.68 26.96 -10.92
C GLY A 48 -13.15 27.01 -10.98
N ALA A 49 -12.51 27.45 -9.89
CA ALA A 49 -11.07 27.31 -9.75
C ALA A 49 -10.72 25.82 -9.64
N ALA A 50 -9.49 25.46 -10.02
CA ALA A 50 -8.97 24.15 -9.70
C ALA A 50 -9.05 23.93 -8.18
N ALA A 51 -9.43 22.73 -7.77
CA ALA A 51 -9.51 22.35 -6.36
C ALA A 51 -8.69 21.07 -6.11
N PRO A 52 -8.03 20.99 -4.96
CA PRO A 52 -7.32 19.78 -4.57
C PRO A 52 -8.32 18.69 -4.21
N MET A 53 -7.92 17.45 -4.46
CA MET A 53 -8.54 16.24 -3.93
C MET A 53 -7.47 15.52 -3.12
N SER A 54 -7.83 15.03 -1.94
CA SER A 54 -6.87 14.34 -1.08
C SER A 54 -7.48 13.07 -0.51
N GLY A 55 -6.62 12.14 -0.10
CA GLY A 55 -7.05 10.91 0.52
C GLY A 55 -5.92 9.91 0.62
N SER A 56 -6.20 8.83 1.34
CA SER A 56 -5.33 7.68 1.45
C SER A 56 -6.15 6.40 1.43
N PHE A 57 -5.56 5.33 0.90
CA PHE A 57 -6.18 4.01 0.89
C PHE A 57 -5.16 2.93 1.19
N THR A 58 -5.63 1.81 1.74
CA THR A 58 -4.83 0.61 1.93
C THR A 58 -5.05 -0.35 0.79
N TRP A 59 -4.00 -1.05 0.36
CA TRP A 59 -4.01 -2.17 -0.57
C TRP A 59 -3.55 -3.43 0.18
N THR A 60 -4.48 -4.36 0.38
CA THR A 60 -4.17 -5.66 1.01
C THR A 60 -3.92 -6.68 -0.09
N TYR A 61 -2.79 -7.37 -0.06
CA TYR A 61 -2.40 -8.36 -1.07
C TYR A 61 -1.76 -9.60 -0.43
N GLU A 62 -1.71 -10.72 -1.15
CA GLU A 62 -0.97 -11.90 -0.69
C GLU A 62 0.51 -11.74 -1.05
N GLU A 63 1.42 -12.04 -0.12
CA GLU A 63 2.86 -11.97 -0.40
C GLU A 63 3.23 -12.81 -1.63
N GLY A 64 3.75 -12.14 -2.66
CA GLY A 64 4.12 -12.76 -3.94
C GLY A 64 3.03 -12.77 -5.01
N ASP A 65 1.83 -12.25 -4.72
CA ASP A 65 0.71 -12.07 -5.67
C ASP A 65 0.05 -10.70 -5.43
N PHE A 66 0.63 -9.67 -6.03
CA PHE A 66 0.21 -8.28 -5.82
C PHE A 66 -1.07 -7.95 -6.60
N GLU A 67 -1.27 -8.64 -7.72
CA GLU A 67 -2.30 -8.34 -8.71
C GLU A 67 -3.73 -8.64 -8.23
N ASN A 68 -3.87 -9.53 -7.25
CA ASN A 68 -5.16 -9.94 -6.67
C ASN A 68 -5.48 -9.24 -5.34
N GLY A 69 -4.82 -8.10 -5.08
CA GLY A 69 -5.11 -7.32 -3.88
C GLY A 69 -6.48 -6.63 -3.90
N ALA A 70 -6.85 -6.10 -2.73
CA ALA A 70 -8.07 -5.34 -2.53
C ALA A 70 -7.76 -4.01 -1.84
N GLY A 71 -8.36 -2.94 -2.36
CA GLY A 71 -8.17 -1.58 -1.86
C GLY A 71 -9.35 -1.06 -1.03
N GLU A 72 -9.07 -0.27 0.01
CA GLU A 72 -10.09 0.44 0.81
C GLU A 72 -9.56 1.83 1.22
N PHE A 73 -10.35 2.88 0.98
CA PHE A 73 -10.00 4.24 1.42
C PHE A 73 -10.07 4.36 2.95
N VAL A 74 -9.02 4.94 3.54
CA VAL A 74 -8.94 5.29 4.97
C VAL A 74 -9.48 6.70 5.19
N GLU A 75 -9.14 7.61 4.27
CA GLU A 75 -9.59 9.00 4.26
C GLU A 75 -9.77 9.43 2.81
N LEU A 76 -10.81 10.22 2.53
CA LEU A 76 -11.09 10.72 1.21
C LEU A 76 -11.83 12.06 1.30
N ASP A 77 -11.20 13.10 0.75
CA ASP A 77 -11.78 14.43 0.59
C ASP A 77 -11.96 14.70 -0.91
N VAL A 78 -13.23 14.80 -1.33
CA VAL A 78 -13.61 15.12 -2.71
C VAL A 78 -14.12 16.56 -2.72
N PRO A 79 -13.49 17.48 -3.47
CA PRO A 79 -13.89 18.87 -3.44
C PRO A 79 -15.32 19.05 -3.95
N TRP A 80 -16.00 20.03 -3.37
CA TRP A 80 -17.41 20.36 -3.68
C TRP A 80 -18.42 19.27 -3.35
N PHE A 81 -18.04 18.28 -2.54
CA PHE A 81 -18.94 17.27 -1.98
C PHE A 81 -18.92 17.35 -0.45
N PRO A 82 -20.02 17.01 0.25
CA PRO A 82 -20.03 16.99 1.72
C PRO A 82 -19.18 15.87 2.34
N ASP A 83 -18.35 16.24 3.32
CA ASP A 83 -17.44 15.32 4.03
C ASP A 83 -18.18 14.34 4.98
N ASP A 84 -19.45 14.60 5.29
CA ASP A 84 -20.25 13.78 6.22
C ASP A 84 -20.96 12.59 5.53
N ILE A 85 -20.73 12.42 4.23
CA ILE A 85 -21.30 11.34 3.42
C ILE A 85 -20.20 10.39 2.97
N GLU A 86 -20.34 9.13 3.36
CA GLU A 86 -19.42 8.06 2.99
C GLU A 86 -19.54 7.73 1.49
N LEU A 87 -18.40 7.76 0.79
CA LEU A 87 -18.25 7.38 -0.61
C LEU A 87 -17.76 5.94 -0.73
N ALA A 88 -18.12 5.29 -1.83
CA ALA A 88 -17.62 3.97 -2.18
C ALA A 88 -16.54 4.10 -3.24
N ALA A 89 -15.55 3.21 -3.22
CA ALA A 89 -14.53 3.14 -4.24
C ALA A 89 -14.30 1.72 -4.74
N THR A 90 -14.01 1.60 -6.03
CA THR A 90 -13.44 0.40 -6.65
C THR A 90 -12.00 0.73 -7.02
N ILE A 91 -11.05 -0.01 -6.43
CA ILE A 91 -9.61 0.19 -6.65
C ILE A 91 -9.08 -1.01 -7.42
N GLU A 92 -8.53 -0.76 -8.60
CA GLU A 92 -7.81 -1.72 -9.44
C GLU A 92 -6.38 -1.22 -9.65
N LEU A 93 -5.49 -2.11 -10.10
CA LEU A 93 -4.08 -1.76 -10.33
C LEU A 93 -3.89 -0.58 -11.29
N THR A 94 -4.80 -0.36 -12.25
CA THR A 94 -4.65 0.69 -13.28
C THR A 94 -5.74 1.75 -13.23
N SER A 95 -6.67 1.65 -12.27
CA SER A 95 -7.75 2.62 -12.15
C SER A 95 -8.40 2.63 -10.78
N ILE A 96 -8.88 3.79 -10.39
CA ILE A 96 -9.67 3.99 -9.19
C ILE A 96 -10.98 4.67 -9.60
N GLU A 97 -12.10 4.11 -9.18
CA GLU A 97 -13.44 4.66 -9.42
C GLU A 97 -14.07 4.99 -8.07
N ILE A 98 -14.49 6.23 -7.87
CA ILE A 98 -15.18 6.68 -6.65
C ILE A 98 -16.61 7.06 -7.02
N THR A 99 -17.56 6.54 -6.25
CA THR A 99 -18.98 6.72 -6.49
C THR A 99 -19.72 7.03 -5.20
N LEU A 100 -20.87 7.69 -5.32
CA LEU A 100 -21.80 7.87 -4.21
C LEU A 100 -22.69 6.62 -4.08
N PRO A 101 -22.57 5.81 -3.01
CA PRO A 101 -23.41 4.63 -2.86
C PRO A 101 -24.85 5.02 -2.52
N GLY A 102 -25.80 4.61 -3.37
CA GLY A 102 -27.22 4.84 -3.15
C GLY A 102 -27.81 5.89 -4.09
N LYS A 103 -28.96 6.45 -3.72
CA LYS A 103 -29.65 7.48 -4.51
C LYS A 103 -30.01 8.63 -3.60
N TYR A 104 -29.38 9.76 -3.83
CA TYR A 104 -29.63 11.00 -3.12
C TYR A 104 -30.16 12.01 -4.11
N HIS A 105 -31.11 12.83 -3.67
CA HIS A 105 -31.61 13.91 -4.51
C HIS A 105 -30.53 14.99 -4.62
N ASP A 106 -30.22 15.40 -5.86
CA ASP A 106 -29.30 16.48 -6.19
C ASP A 106 -27.86 16.28 -5.66
N LEU A 107 -27.49 15.03 -5.36
CA LEU A 107 -26.16 14.61 -4.97
C LEU A 107 -25.71 13.45 -5.86
N GLY A 108 -24.46 13.53 -6.33
CA GLY A 108 -23.85 12.52 -7.18
C GLY A 108 -22.34 12.66 -7.18
N VAL A 109 -21.65 11.53 -7.23
CA VAL A 109 -20.20 11.47 -7.40
C VAL A 109 -19.92 10.35 -8.38
N ASP A 110 -19.19 10.67 -9.44
CA ASP A 110 -18.60 9.76 -10.40
C ASP A 110 -17.20 10.29 -10.74
N VAL A 111 -16.19 9.74 -10.08
CA VAL A 111 -14.79 10.09 -10.30
C VAL A 111 -14.08 8.87 -10.83
N THR A 112 -13.52 8.98 -12.03
CA THR A 112 -12.69 7.95 -12.64
C THR A 112 -11.26 8.45 -12.75
N MET A 113 -10.34 7.80 -12.04
CA MET A 113 -8.90 7.95 -12.20
C MET A 113 -8.36 6.78 -13.01
N ARG A 114 -7.72 7.07 -14.14
CA ARG A 114 -6.89 6.14 -14.90
C ARG A 114 -5.44 6.39 -14.56
N LEU A 115 -4.66 5.34 -14.43
CA LEU A 115 -3.26 5.41 -14.06
C LEU A 115 -2.36 5.11 -15.27
N LEU A 116 -1.26 5.85 -15.41
CA LEU A 116 -0.29 5.62 -16.49
C LEU A 116 0.53 4.34 -16.26
N ASP A 117 0.82 4.04 -15.00
CA ASP A 117 1.52 2.84 -14.56
C ASP A 117 0.64 2.05 -13.57
N PRO A 118 0.73 0.71 -13.50
CA PRO A 118 0.04 -0.04 -12.46
C PRO A 118 0.51 0.34 -11.05
N LEU A 119 -0.36 0.22 -10.05
CA LEU A 119 0.05 0.27 -8.65
C LEU A 119 1.14 -0.78 -8.38
N ALA A 120 2.12 -0.40 -7.57
CA ALA A 120 3.26 -1.23 -7.23
C ALA A 120 3.84 -0.81 -5.87
N LEU A 121 4.59 -1.72 -5.24
CA LEU A 121 5.03 -1.58 -3.85
C LEU A 121 5.87 -0.32 -3.56
N ASP A 122 6.73 0.05 -4.51
CA ASP A 122 7.80 1.03 -4.35
C ASP A 122 7.79 2.11 -5.45
N GLN A 123 6.77 2.12 -6.29
CA GLN A 123 6.69 3.01 -7.43
C GLN A 123 5.41 3.86 -7.39
N SER A 124 5.59 5.17 -7.55
CA SER A 124 4.49 6.09 -7.79
C SER A 124 3.85 5.84 -9.15
N SER A 125 2.52 5.90 -9.19
CA SER A 125 1.73 5.77 -10.40
C SER A 125 1.08 7.11 -10.77
N PRO A 126 1.51 7.78 -11.84
CA PRO A 126 0.91 9.05 -12.27
C PRO A 126 -0.53 8.88 -12.77
N ILE A 127 -1.39 9.87 -12.49
CA ILE A 127 -2.75 9.91 -13.04
C ILE A 127 -2.69 10.31 -14.52
N ASP A 128 -3.37 9.54 -15.37
CA ASP A 128 -3.60 9.89 -16.76
C ASP A 128 -4.63 11.01 -16.86
N THR A 129 -4.16 12.24 -16.98
CA THR A 129 -5.01 13.44 -17.06
C THR A 129 -5.86 13.52 -18.33
N ILE A 130 -5.61 12.66 -19.32
CA ILE A 130 -6.37 12.63 -20.58
C ILE A 130 -7.62 11.75 -20.42
N PHE A 131 -7.49 10.60 -19.77
CA PHE A 131 -8.58 9.63 -19.62
C PHE A 131 -9.25 9.64 -18.24
N SER A 132 -8.70 10.38 -17.29
CA SER A 132 -9.34 10.62 -16.00
C SER A 132 -10.34 11.78 -16.07
N ALA A 133 -11.45 11.62 -15.39
CA ALA A 133 -12.54 12.60 -15.39
C ALA A 133 -13.36 12.52 -14.10
N PHE A 134 -14.11 13.57 -13.84
CA PHE A 134 -15.04 13.60 -12.71
C PHE A 134 -16.37 14.24 -13.09
N GLU A 135 -17.42 13.84 -12.38
CA GLU A 135 -18.74 14.46 -12.35
C GLU A 135 -19.25 14.45 -10.90
N ILE A 136 -19.37 15.63 -10.31
CA ILE A 136 -19.77 15.84 -8.91
C ILE A 136 -21.01 16.73 -8.90
N GLU A 137 -22.08 16.26 -8.28
CA GLU A 137 -23.35 16.96 -8.18
C GLU A 137 -23.63 17.33 -6.72
N GLN A 138 -23.89 18.61 -6.46
CA GLN A 138 -24.36 19.14 -5.18
C GLN A 138 -25.26 20.36 -5.42
N GLY A 139 -26.50 20.11 -5.84
CA GLY A 139 -27.44 21.14 -6.33
C GLY A 139 -27.04 21.79 -7.67
N ILE A 140 -25.76 21.77 -8.01
CA ILE A 140 -25.21 21.99 -9.35
C ILE A 140 -24.27 20.83 -9.68
N THR A 141 -24.25 20.43 -10.95
CA THR A 141 -23.23 19.52 -11.47
C THR A 141 -21.93 20.30 -11.69
N ARG A 142 -20.79 19.65 -11.45
CA ARG A 142 -19.45 20.08 -11.86
C ARG A 142 -18.81 18.90 -12.57
N LYS A 143 -18.44 19.11 -13.83
CA LYS A 143 -17.78 18.11 -14.65
C LYS A 143 -16.45 18.62 -15.13
N GLY A 144 -15.44 17.75 -15.20
CA GLY A 144 -14.13 18.16 -15.67
C GLY A 144 -13.10 17.03 -15.69
N HIS A 145 -11.84 17.44 -15.63
CA HIS A 145 -10.68 16.56 -15.74
C HIS A 145 -9.68 16.81 -14.62
N PHE A 146 -8.77 15.85 -14.46
CA PHE A 146 -7.59 15.99 -13.62
C PHE A 146 -6.56 16.83 -14.38
N ILE A 147 -5.83 17.69 -13.67
CA ILE A 147 -4.75 18.51 -14.24
C ILE A 147 -3.36 18.14 -13.70
N SER A 148 -3.33 17.39 -12.60
CA SER A 148 -2.14 16.81 -12.00
C SER A 148 -2.57 15.70 -11.03
N GLY A 149 -1.58 14.92 -10.60
CA GLY A 149 -1.72 13.98 -9.50
C GLY A 149 -1.05 12.65 -9.75
N ALA A 150 -0.70 11.99 -8.66
CA ALA A 150 -0.19 10.63 -8.66
C ALA A 150 -0.71 9.85 -7.45
N ILE A 151 -0.71 8.53 -7.56
CA ILE A 151 -0.92 7.62 -6.44
C ILE A 151 0.45 7.18 -5.98
N VAL A 152 0.81 7.52 -4.74
CA VAL A 152 2.15 7.29 -4.18
C VAL A 152 2.03 6.29 -3.04
N PRO A 153 2.79 5.18 -3.04
CA PRO A 153 2.82 4.31 -1.88
C PRO A 153 3.38 5.08 -0.70
N VAL A 154 2.65 5.08 0.42
CA VAL A 154 3.20 5.36 1.75
C VAL A 154 3.97 4.12 2.15
N VAL A 155 5.11 3.96 1.50
CA VAL A 155 6.21 3.29 2.13
C VAL A 155 6.53 4.13 3.37
N ASP A 156 6.65 3.49 4.54
CA ASP A 156 7.13 4.14 5.76
C ASP A 156 8.63 4.45 5.53
N GLN A 157 8.90 5.43 4.68
CA GLN A 157 10.23 5.75 4.15
C GLN A 157 11.15 6.29 5.24
N CYS A 158 10.62 6.50 6.45
CA CYS A 158 11.34 7.05 7.57
C CYS A 158 11.59 6.04 8.68
N VAL A 159 11.20 4.76 8.55
CA VAL A 159 11.63 3.76 9.55
C VAL A 159 13.15 3.72 9.68
N ALA A 160 13.84 4.02 8.57
CA ALA A 160 15.28 4.07 8.47
C ALA A 160 15.87 5.48 8.68
N ASP A 161 15.06 6.50 8.93
CA ASP A 161 15.50 7.82 9.38
C ASP A 161 15.61 7.78 10.91
N LEU A 162 16.75 7.31 11.36
CA LEU A 162 17.02 6.96 12.75
C LEU A 162 17.40 8.18 13.58
N ASP A 163 17.85 9.26 12.94
CA ASP A 163 18.14 10.53 13.60
C ASP A 163 17.03 11.59 13.47
N GLY A 164 16.05 11.34 12.61
CA GLY A 164 14.82 12.13 12.46
C GLY A 164 15.03 13.43 11.70
N ASP A 165 16.02 13.49 10.81
CA ASP A 165 16.34 14.70 10.04
C ASP A 165 15.56 14.83 8.71
N GLY A 166 14.72 13.84 8.40
CA GLY A 166 13.91 13.75 7.19
C GLY A 166 14.68 13.17 6.00
N VAL A 167 15.87 12.60 6.20
CA VAL A 167 16.69 12.01 5.15
C VAL A 167 17.38 10.74 5.64
N VAL A 168 17.05 9.60 5.02
CA VAL A 168 17.80 8.35 5.21
C VAL A 168 19.14 8.47 4.48
N ALA A 169 20.21 8.67 5.24
CA ALA A 169 21.54 8.96 4.73
C ALA A 169 22.63 8.17 5.46
N PHE A 170 23.88 8.60 5.24
CA PHE A 170 25.04 7.95 5.85
C PHE A 170 25.00 7.98 7.38
N THR A 171 24.34 8.97 8.00
CA THR A 171 24.23 9.05 9.46
C THR A 171 23.39 7.89 10.01
N ASP A 172 22.28 7.57 9.38
CA ASP A 172 21.43 6.42 9.76
C ASP A 172 22.15 5.09 9.53
N LEU A 173 22.96 4.99 8.47
CA LEU A 173 23.76 3.80 8.22
C LEU A 173 24.76 3.57 9.37
N LEU A 174 25.34 4.64 9.89
CA LEU A 174 26.23 4.53 11.04
C LEU A 174 25.49 4.04 12.29
N SER A 175 24.22 4.42 12.48
CA SER A 175 23.39 3.92 13.57
C SER A 175 23.18 2.40 13.47
N ILE A 176 22.76 1.90 12.29
CA ILE A 176 22.63 0.45 12.02
C ILE A 176 23.96 -0.29 12.32
N LEU A 177 25.08 0.23 11.80
CA LEU A 177 26.39 -0.41 11.97
C LEU A 177 26.93 -0.34 13.41
N ALA A 178 26.59 0.71 14.15
CA ALA A 178 27.00 0.88 15.54
C ALA A 178 26.25 -0.06 16.49
N THR A 179 25.01 -0.40 16.14
CA THR A 179 24.08 -1.19 16.97
C THR A 179 24.03 -2.67 16.55
N TRP A 180 24.93 -3.09 15.65
CA TRP A 180 24.97 -4.45 15.09
C TRP A 180 24.99 -5.56 16.15
N GLY A 181 24.10 -6.54 16.02
CA GLY A 181 23.88 -7.63 16.97
C GLY A 181 22.60 -7.44 17.78
N SER A 182 22.56 -8.01 18.99
CA SER A 182 21.30 -8.08 19.74
C SER A 182 20.78 -6.72 20.17
N CYS A 183 19.53 -6.45 19.80
CA CYS A 183 18.91 -5.15 20.00
C CYS A 183 17.37 -5.23 20.18
N PRO A 184 16.88 -5.81 21.28
CA PRO A 184 15.44 -5.97 21.46
C PRO A 184 14.74 -4.62 21.63
N GLY A 185 13.91 -4.25 20.65
CA GLY A 185 13.07 -3.05 20.68
C GLY A 185 13.84 -1.74 20.51
N CYS A 186 14.99 -1.76 19.85
CA CYS A 186 15.66 -0.53 19.44
C CYS A 186 15.16 -0.06 18.06
N PRO A 187 15.33 1.24 17.75
CA PRO A 187 14.95 1.78 16.45
C PRO A 187 15.66 1.14 15.26
N GLU A 188 16.88 0.63 15.45
CA GLU A 188 17.69 0.05 14.37
C GLU A 188 17.27 -1.37 13.96
N ASP A 189 16.43 -2.03 14.75
CA ASP A 189 15.81 -3.34 14.47
C ASP A 189 14.54 -3.11 13.63
N LEU A 190 14.76 -2.84 12.34
CA LEU A 190 13.73 -2.43 11.38
C LEU A 190 12.81 -3.58 10.98
N ASP A 191 13.28 -4.82 11.06
CA ASP A 191 12.46 -6.01 10.80
C ASP A 191 11.80 -6.60 12.07
N GLY A 192 12.15 -6.07 13.26
CA GLY A 192 11.59 -6.47 14.55
C GLY A 192 12.01 -7.87 14.99
N SER A 193 13.13 -8.39 14.49
CA SER A 193 13.65 -9.72 14.82
C SER A 193 14.28 -9.80 16.22
N GLY A 194 14.58 -8.65 16.83
CA GLY A 194 15.30 -8.53 18.10
C GLY A 194 16.82 -8.46 17.95
N ASP A 195 17.35 -8.46 16.72
CA ASP A 195 18.76 -8.34 16.39
C ASP A 195 18.94 -7.39 15.18
N VAL A 196 19.85 -6.43 15.27
CA VAL A 196 20.25 -5.59 14.12
C VAL A 196 21.28 -6.32 13.28
N GLY A 197 20.98 -6.49 12.00
CA GLY A 197 21.84 -7.21 11.08
C GLY A 197 21.67 -6.83 9.62
N PHE A 198 21.93 -7.81 8.76
CA PHE A 198 21.94 -7.59 7.31
C PHE A 198 20.55 -7.33 6.75
N ALA A 199 19.49 -7.85 7.38
CA ALA A 199 18.11 -7.60 6.97
C ALA A 199 17.75 -6.12 7.17
N ASP A 200 18.03 -5.56 8.35
CA ASP A 200 17.82 -4.14 8.65
C ASP A 200 18.63 -3.24 7.73
N LEU A 201 19.88 -3.62 7.45
CA LEU A 201 20.72 -2.89 6.50
C LEU A 201 20.09 -2.84 5.10
N LEU A 202 19.48 -3.93 4.62
CA LEU A 202 18.81 -3.94 3.31
C LEU A 202 17.56 -3.06 3.32
N ILE A 203 16.78 -3.08 4.40
CA ILE A 203 15.60 -2.20 4.57
C ILE A 203 16.06 -0.74 4.51
N MET A 204 17.08 -0.37 5.29
CA MET A 204 17.65 0.99 5.30
C MET A 204 18.15 1.42 3.93
N LEU A 205 18.93 0.57 3.23
CA LEU A 205 19.46 0.90 1.90
C LEU A 205 18.36 1.03 0.84
N SER A 206 17.22 0.34 1.00
CA SER A 206 16.08 0.48 0.10
C SER A 206 15.32 1.81 0.30
N ALA A 207 15.48 2.44 1.46
CA ALA A 207 14.87 3.73 1.81
C ALA A 207 15.82 4.93 1.61
N TRP A 208 17.00 4.74 1.01
CA TRP A 208 18.04 5.78 0.93
C TRP A 208 17.58 7.04 0.18
N GLY A 209 17.69 8.20 0.82
CA GLY A 209 17.30 9.48 0.25
C GLY A 209 16.41 10.29 1.18
N ALA A 210 15.78 11.34 0.65
CA ALA A 210 14.79 12.10 1.41
C ALA A 210 13.57 11.23 1.71
N CYS A 211 13.08 11.31 2.95
CA CYS A 211 11.81 10.74 3.35
C CYS A 211 10.84 11.89 3.67
N PRO A 212 9.93 12.24 2.75
CA PRO A 212 8.94 13.30 2.95
C PRO A 212 7.76 12.89 3.85
#